data_AF-A0A0A0LE57-F1
#
_entry.id   AF-A0A0A0LE57-F1
#
_cell.length_a   1.000
_cell.length_b   1.000
_cell.length_c   1.000
_cell.angle_alpha   90.00
_cell.angle_beta   90.00
_cell.angle_gamma   90.00
#
_symmetry.space_group_name_H-M   'P 1'
#
loop_
_entity.id
_entity.type
_entity.pdbx_description
1 polymer ?
#
loop_
_entity_poly.entity_id
_entity_poly.type
_entity_poly.pdbx_seq_one_letter_code
_entity_poly.pdbx_strand_id
1 'polypeptide(L)' 'MKFTGKDEEINLLGDGTERQEFGKWSWMSIEQLLNQAKKSRKPVYEQVMKEFGNIILGIVGDDLSPTQSETQLVI' A
#
# COMPACT_ATOMS: atom_id res chain seq x y z
N MET A 1 -9.10 -2.71 7.14
CA MET A 1 -8.34 -2.34 8.36
C MET A 1 -8.71 -0.91 8.74
N LYS A 2 -8.74 -0.57 10.04
CA LYS A 2 -8.97 0.82 10.50
C LYS A 2 -7.74 1.29 11.25
N PHE A 3 -7.04 2.27 10.70
CA PHE A 3 -5.92 2.93 11.37
C PHE A 3 -6.47 3.87 12.45
N THR A 4 -5.94 3.79 13.68
CA THR A 4 -6.38 4.60 14.82
C THR A 4 -5.29 5.52 15.36
N GLY A 5 -4.10 5.49 14.76
CA GLY A 5 -3.00 6.39 15.13
C GLY A 5 -3.23 7.81 14.62
N LYS A 6 -2.39 8.74 15.08
CA LYS A 6 -2.41 10.15 14.69
C LYS A 6 -1.09 10.56 14.05
N ASP A 7 -1.13 11.59 13.21
CA ASP A 7 0.05 12.08 12.50
C ASP A 7 1.14 12.60 13.47
N GLU A 8 0.76 13.12 14.65
CA GLU A 8 1.72 13.59 15.67
C GLU A 8 2.55 12.46 16.29
N GLU A 9 2.14 11.20 16.13
CA GLU A 9 2.90 10.04 16.60
C GLU A 9 4.09 9.72 15.67
N ILE A 10 4.15 10.34 14.49
CA ILE A 10 5.26 10.15 13.54
C ILE A 10 6.41 11.08 13.92
N ASN A 11 7.36 10.54 14.68
CA ASN A 11 8.58 11.24 15.06
C ASN A 11 9.74 10.87 14.11
N LEU A 12 10.31 11.87 13.44
CA LEU A 12 11.52 11.71 12.62
C LEU A 12 12.81 12.07 13.37
N LEU A 13 12.69 12.60 14.58
CA LEU A 13 13.82 12.89 15.45
C LEU A 13 14.32 11.56 16.03
N GLY A 14 15.61 11.28 15.84
CA GLY A 14 16.29 10.23 16.57
C GLY A 14 16.42 10.57 18.05
N ASP A 15 16.96 9.64 18.83
CA ASP A 15 17.26 9.84 20.26
C ASP A 15 18.46 10.78 20.52
N GLY A 16 19.03 11.36 19.46
CA GLY A 16 20.18 12.25 19.51
C GLY A 16 21.54 11.53 19.53
N THR A 17 21.56 10.19 19.54
CA THR A 17 22.81 9.41 19.54
C THR A 17 23.26 9.04 18.12
N GLU A 18 22.31 8.87 17.20
CA GLU A 18 22.57 8.55 15.80
C GLU A 18 21.94 9.57 14.85
N ARG A 19 22.41 9.54 13.60
CA ARG A 19 21.84 10.37 12.53
C ARG A 19 20.43 9.86 12.20
N GLN A 20 19.46 10.77 12.21
CA GLN A 20 18.10 10.49 11.75
C GLN A 20 18.06 9.83 10.36
N GLU A 21 17.26 8.77 10.23
CA GLU A 21 17.10 8.05 8.96
C GLU A 21 16.32 8.88 7.93
N PHE A 22 15.33 9.64 8.38
CA PHE A 22 14.42 10.40 7.52
C PHE A 22 14.37 11.86 7.95
N GLY A 23 14.31 12.77 6.96
CA GLY A 23 14.18 14.21 7.19
C GLY A 23 12.76 14.75 7.00
N LYS A 24 11.92 14.02 6.27
CA LYS A 24 10.53 14.39 5.98
C LYS A 24 9.69 13.14 5.72
N TRP A 25 8.39 13.26 5.97
CA TRP A 25 7.41 12.22 5.69
C TRP A 25 6.12 12.87 5.16
N SER A 26 5.31 12.08 4.46
CA SER A 26 3.96 12.47 4.05
C SER A 26 3.15 11.24 3.63
N TRP A 27 1.84 11.28 3.78
CA TRP A 27 0.93 10.35 3.13
C TRP A 27 0.95 10.56 1.60
N MET A 28 1.02 9.48 0.82
CA MET A 28 1.04 9.51 -0.65
C MET A 28 0.22 8.37 -1.23
N SER A 29 -0.27 8.53 -2.47
CA SER A 29 -0.83 7.40 -3.22
C SER A 29 0.26 6.38 -3.58
N ILE A 30 -0.15 5.15 -3.87
CA ILE A 30 0.77 4.08 -4.31
C ILE A 30 1.56 4.51 -5.55
N GLU A 31 0.88 5.12 -6.52
CA GLU A 31 1.51 5.61 -7.74
C GLU A 31 2.57 6.68 -7.44
N GLN A 32 2.25 7.64 -6.56
CA GLN A 32 3.19 8.67 -6.14
C GLN A 32 4.41 8.08 -5.41
N LEU A 33 4.19 7.11 -4.52
CA LEU A 33 5.27 6.40 -3.82
C LEU A 33 6.21 5.68 -4.81
N LEU A 34 5.66 4.95 -5.79
CA LEU A 34 6.45 4.22 -6.79
C LEU A 34 7.19 5.15 -7.76
N ASN A 35 6.65 6.33 -8.03
CA ASN A 35 7.31 7.35 -8.86
C ASN A 35 8.44 8.06 -8.12
N GLN A 36 8.32 8.25 -6.80
CA GLN A 36 9.37 8.88 -5.98
C GLN A 36 10.43 7.89 -5.48
N ALA A 37 10.12 6.59 -5.44
CA ALA A 37 11.05 5.57 -4.97
C ALA A 37 12.33 5.54 -5.82
N LYS A 38 13.47 5.36 -5.14
CA LYS A 38 14.75 5.10 -5.83
C LYS A 38 14.61 3.83 -6.69
N LYS A 39 15.24 3.84 -7.88
CA LYS A 39 15.19 2.70 -8.83
C LYS A 39 15.49 1.34 -8.20
N SER A 40 16.39 1.29 -7.21
CA SER A 40 16.74 0.04 -6.51
C SER A 40 15.64 -0.50 -5.59
N ARG A 41 14.75 0.36 -5.08
CA ARG A 41 13.66 -0.03 -4.15
C ARG A 41 12.32 -0.23 -4.86
N LYS A 42 12.15 0.37 -6.04
CA LYS A 42 10.89 0.33 -6.79
C LYS A 42 10.37 -1.10 -7.04
N PRO A 43 11.18 -2.08 -7.51
CA PRO A 43 10.68 -3.44 -7.74
C PRO A 43 10.18 -4.14 -6.47
N VAL A 44 10.82 -3.86 -5.33
CA VAL A 44 10.42 -4.42 -4.03
C VAL A 44 9.09 -3.80 -3.59
N TYR A 45 8.93 -2.49 -3.76
CA TYR A 45 7.67 -1.82 -3.41
C TYR A 45 6.52 -2.29 -4.32
N GLU A 46 6.76 -2.51 -5.61
CA GLU A 46 5.77 -3.09 -6.52
C GLU A 46 5.31 -4.48 -6.05
N GLN A 47 6.23 -5.32 -5.60
CA GLN A 47 5.88 -6.63 -5.06
C GLN A 47 5.05 -6.53 -3.77
N VAL A 48 5.43 -5.64 -2.85
CA VAL A 48 4.64 -5.39 -1.63
C VAL A 48 3.21 -4.95 -1.99
N MET A 49 3.05 -4.03 -2.94
CA MET A 49 1.72 -3.57 -3.35
C MET A 49 0.91 -4.68 -4.03
N LYS A 50 1.56 -5.61 -4.73
CA LYS A 50 0.89 -6.78 -5.30
C LYS A 50 0.37 -7.71 -4.20
N GLU A 51 1.19 -8.02 -3.20
CA GLU A 51 0.80 -8.96 -2.12
C GLU A 51 -0.24 -8.35 -1.16
N PHE A 52 -0.11 -7.06 -0.84
CA PHE A 52 -0.99 -6.38 0.11
C PHE A 52 -2.11 -5.55 -0.54
N GLY A 53 -2.19 -5.52 -1.87
CA GLY A 53 -3.09 -4.65 -2.63
C GLY A 53 -4.55 -4.79 -2.23
N ASN A 54 -5.02 -6.03 -2.02
CA ASN A 54 -6.39 -6.30 -1.58
C ASN A 54 -6.69 -5.66 -0.21
N ILE A 55 -5.73 -5.72 0.72
CA ILE A 55 -5.86 -5.13 2.06
C ILE A 55 -5.82 -3.60 1.97
N ILE A 56 -4.88 -3.06 1.19
CA ILE A 56 -4.66 -1.61 1.06
C ILE A 56 -5.85 -0.93 0.37
N LEU A 57 -6.40 -1.54 -0.68
CA LEU A 57 -7.56 -1.03 -1.42
C LEU A 57 -8.89 -1.32 -0.72
N GLY A 58 -8.86 -2.03 0.41
CA GLY A 58 -10.08 -2.40 1.14
C GLY A 58 -10.97 -3.39 0.38
N ILE A 59 -10.39 -4.15 -0.57
CA ILE A 59 -11.06 -5.26 -1.25
C ILE A 59 -11.09 -6.42 -0.25
N VAL A 60 -12.06 -6.35 0.67
CA VAL A 60 -12.40 -7.45 1.58
C VAL A 60 -13.02 -8.54 0.72
N GLY A 61 -12.42 -9.73 0.76
CA GLY A 61 -12.70 -10.84 -0.14
C GLY A 61 -14.03 -11.55 0.09
N ASP A 62 -15.15 -10.83 0.02
CA ASP A 62 -16.49 -11.42 -0.13
C ASP A 62 -17.17 -11.05 -1.47
N ASP A 63 -16.53 -10.28 -2.35
CA ASP A 63 -17.11 -9.94 -3.67
C ASP A 63 -16.15 -10.02 -4.86
N LEU A 64 -15.30 -11.06 -4.86
CA LEU A 64 -14.62 -11.50 -6.07
C LEU A 64 -14.89 -12.99 -6.29
N SER A 65 -16.17 -13.32 -6.41
CA SER A 65 -16.53 -14.48 -7.23
C SER A 65 -16.29 -14.08 -8.69
N PRO A 66 -15.50 -14.85 -9.49
CA PRO A 66 -15.57 -14.68 -10.92
C PRO A 66 -16.98 -15.08 -11.30
N THR A 67 -17.79 -14.13 -11.76
CA THR A 67 -19.04 -14.44 -12.45
C THR A 67 -18.63 -15.21 -13.69
N GLN A 68 -18.63 -16.55 -13.59
CA GLN A 68 -18.54 -17.41 -14.75
C GLN A 68 -19.73 -17.03 -15.63
N SER A 69 -19.43 -16.42 -16.77
CA SER A 69 -20.38 -16.32 -17.87
C SER A 69 -20.75 -17.74 -18.28
N GLU A 70 -21.84 -18.27 -17.73
CA GLU A 70 -22.53 -19.39 -18.33
C GLU A 70 -23.55 -18.83 -19.32
N THR A 71 -23.10 -18.70 -20.56
CA THR A 71 -23.98 -18.86 -21.72
C THR A 71 -24.60 -20.24 -21.62
N GLN A 72 -25.85 -20.33 -21.15
CA GLN A 72 -26.68 -21.52 -21.36
C GLN A 72 -27.83 -21.11 -22.27
N LEU A 73 -27.68 -21.54 -23.52
CA LEU A 73 -28.73 -21.71 -24.51
C LEU A 73 -29.94 -22.39 -23.86
N VAL A 74 -31.12 -21.79 -23.99
CA VAL A 74 -32.38 -22.52 -23.89
C VAL A 74 -33.02 -22.46 -25.26
N ILE A 75 -33.08 -23.65 -25.86
CA ILE A 75 -33.85 -24.00 -27.05
C ILE A 75 -35.33 -23.99 -26.67
#